data_AF-A0A971LP23-F1
#
_entry.id   AF-A0A971LP23-F1
#
_cell.length_a   1.000
_cell.length_b   1.000
_cell.length_c   1.000
_cell.angle_alpha   90.00
_cell.angle_beta   90.00
_cell.angle_gamma   90.00
#
_symmetry.space_group_name_H-M   'P 1'
#
loop_
_entity.id
_entity.type
_entity.pdbx_description
1 polymer ?
#
loop_
_entity_poly.entity_id
_entity_poly.type
_entity_poly.pdbx_seq_one_letter_code
_entity_poly.pdbx_strand_id
1 'polypeptide(L)'
;MSTTQKCMNCARDVDLVFRRCPHCNHKMGDKTINDFTDEELLQQTEMWLSQMGKVHKSYVDHKSTSKKNVDFNELATETLKRHIKAHLSLLSFRGASNPELKAAYFKYRNQYRRFYNRRTTFKLLTFVFFGLIVFILFYCSIRKEHNLKVEESRSQDIKQESTN
;
A
#
# COMPACT_ATOMS: atom_id res chain seq x y z
N MET A 1 -4.75 -28.33 6.65
CA MET A 1 -3.32 -28.54 6.35
C MET A 1 -3.00 -27.76 5.09
N SER A 2 -1.91 -26.99 5.01
CA SER A 2 -1.53 -26.36 3.74
C SER A 2 -0.95 -27.43 2.80
N THR A 3 -1.51 -27.54 1.60
CA THR A 3 -1.04 -28.42 0.53
C THR A 3 0.35 -27.97 0.06
N THR A 4 1.37 -28.61 0.61
CA THR A 4 2.79 -28.31 0.33
C THR A 4 3.45 -29.48 -0.39
N GLN A 5 4.44 -29.18 -1.22
CA GLN A 5 5.29 -30.14 -1.91
C GLN A 5 6.76 -29.86 -1.60
N LYS A 6 7.53 -30.93 -1.39
CA LYS A 6 8.98 -30.81 -1.25
C LYS A 6 9.63 -30.41 -2.58
N CYS A 7 10.43 -29.35 -2.56
CA CYS A 7 11.26 -28.98 -3.69
C CYS A 7 12.29 -30.07 -3.98
N MET A 8 12.36 -30.53 -5.23
CA MET A 8 13.30 -31.60 -5.62
C MET A 8 14.77 -31.21 -5.50
N ASN A 9 15.09 -29.91 -5.57
CA ASN A 9 16.46 -29.42 -5.48
C ASN A 9 16.91 -29.15 -4.04
N CYS A 10 16.07 -28.50 -3.23
CA CYS A 10 16.47 -28.08 -1.87
C CYS A 10 15.70 -28.76 -0.73
N ALA A 11 14.84 -29.75 -1.04
CA ALA A 11 14.04 -30.56 -0.12
C ALA A 11 13.10 -29.81 0.85
N ARG A 12 12.99 -28.48 0.72
CA ARG A 12 12.10 -27.64 1.53
C ARG A 12 10.66 -27.77 1.07
N ASP A 13 9.74 -27.67 2.02
CA ASP A 13 8.31 -27.59 1.74
C ASP A 13 7.99 -26.27 1.04
N VAL A 14 7.36 -26.36 -0.11
CA VAL A 14 6.97 -25.24 -0.95
C VAL A 14 5.49 -25.37 -1.26
N ASP A 15 4.79 -24.26 -1.17
CA ASP A 15 3.38 -24.17 -1.50
C ASP A 15 3.14 -24.43 -3.00
N LEU A 16 2.12 -25.23 -3.34
CA LEU A 16 1.84 -25.66 -4.71
C LEU A 16 1.47 -24.50 -5.66
N VAL A 17 1.09 -23.33 -5.13
CA VAL A 17 0.80 -22.15 -5.96
C VAL A 17 2.06 -21.64 -6.70
N PHE A 18 3.26 -22.00 -6.25
CA PHE A 18 4.49 -21.54 -6.89
C PHE A 18 5.01 -22.47 -7.97
N ARG A 19 5.16 -21.92 -9.18
CA ARG A 19 5.88 -22.57 -10.28
C ARG A 19 7.39 -22.72 -10.03
N ARG A 20 7.95 -22.00 -9.04
CA ARG A 20 9.37 -22.06 -8.69
C ARG A 20 9.56 -22.01 -7.18
N CYS A 21 10.50 -22.80 -6.67
CA CYS A 21 10.86 -22.80 -5.25
C CYS A 21 11.33 -21.40 -4.83
N PRO A 22 10.75 -20.81 -3.77
CA PRO A 22 11.15 -19.48 -3.31
C PRO A 22 12.57 -19.44 -2.73
N HIS A 23 13.12 -20.60 -2.34
CA HIS A 23 14.45 -20.70 -1.72
C HIS A 23 15.59 -20.90 -2.71
N CYS A 24 15.39 -21.74 -3.73
CA CYS A 24 16.44 -22.09 -4.69
C CYS A 24 16.07 -21.77 -6.15
N ASN A 25 14.91 -21.16 -6.39
CA ASN A 25 14.39 -20.79 -7.71
C ASN A 25 14.21 -21.96 -8.70
N HIS A 26 14.35 -23.21 -8.24
CA HIS A 26 14.14 -24.41 -9.04
C HIS A 26 12.69 -24.50 -9.48
N LYS A 27 12.44 -24.86 -10.75
CA LYS A 27 11.10 -25.05 -11.29
C LYS A 27 10.42 -26.21 -10.56
N MET A 28 9.27 -25.95 -9.94
CA MET A 28 8.47 -27.00 -9.31
C MET A 28 7.69 -27.75 -10.41
N GLY A 29 7.34 -29.02 -10.15
CA GLY A 29 6.56 -29.83 -11.10
C GLY A 29 5.18 -29.24 -11.41
N ASP A 30 4.56 -29.67 -12.51
CA ASP A 30 3.29 -29.14 -13.05
C ASP A 30 2.06 -29.60 -12.25
N LYS A 31 2.10 -29.55 -10.92
CA LYS A 31 0.86 -29.57 -10.14
C LYS A 31 0.11 -28.28 -10.44
N THR A 32 -1.11 -28.44 -10.93
CA THR A 32 -1.82 -27.35 -11.59
C THR A 32 -2.58 -26.53 -10.56
N ILE A 33 -2.94 -25.31 -10.97
CA ILE A 33 -3.84 -24.42 -10.26
C ILE A 33 -5.10 -25.15 -9.78
N ASN A 34 -5.54 -26.22 -10.45
CA ASN A 34 -6.75 -26.98 -10.14
C ASN A 34 -6.67 -27.87 -8.88
N ASP A 35 -5.48 -28.05 -8.30
CA ASP A 35 -5.31 -28.94 -7.15
C ASP A 35 -5.81 -28.34 -5.83
N PHE A 36 -6.03 -27.01 -5.80
CA PHE A 36 -6.63 -26.33 -4.63
C PHE A 36 -8.15 -26.35 -4.72
N THR A 37 -8.84 -26.70 -3.64
CA THR A 37 -10.27 -26.37 -3.58
C THR A 37 -10.45 -24.87 -3.40
N ASP A 38 -11.62 -24.36 -3.78
CA ASP A 38 -11.95 -22.94 -3.60
C ASP A 38 -11.89 -22.54 -2.10
N GLU A 39 -12.31 -23.44 -1.21
CA GLU A 39 -12.25 -23.26 0.25
C GLU A 39 -10.81 -23.20 0.77
N GLU A 40 -9.94 -24.12 0.33
CA GLU A 40 -8.53 -24.12 0.70
C GLU A 40 -7.83 -22.84 0.26
N LEU A 41 -8.15 -22.38 -0.96
CA LEU A 41 -7.60 -21.14 -1.49
C LEU A 41 -8.00 -19.92 -0.66
N LEU A 42 -9.26 -19.84 -0.25
CA LEU A 42 -9.75 -18.77 0.63
C LEU A 42 -9.07 -18.82 2.00
N GLN A 43 -9.05 -19.99 2.63
CA GLN A 43 -8.49 -20.19 3.97
C GLN A 43 -6.99 -19.86 4.00
N GLN A 44 -6.23 -20.31 3.00
CA GLN A 44 -4.80 -20.03 2.92
C GLN A 44 -4.53 -18.55 2.66
N THR A 45 -5.31 -17.91 1.78
CA THR A 45 -5.17 -16.47 1.52
C THR A 45 -5.38 -15.65 2.80
N GLU A 46 -6.40 -16.00 3.60
CA GLU A 46 -6.69 -15.33 4.86
C GLU A 46 -5.60 -15.55 5.90
N MET A 47 -5.08 -16.78 6.02
CA MET A 47 -3.96 -17.11 6.89
C MET A 47 -2.72 -16.26 6.56
N TRP A 48 -2.34 -16.20 5.27
CA TRP A 48 -1.16 -15.42 4.84
C TRP A 48 -1.35 -13.92 5.11
N LEU A 49 -2.55 -13.37 4.87
CA LEU A 49 -2.86 -11.97 5.19
C LEU A 49 -2.81 -11.68 6.69
N SER A 50 -3.29 -12.60 7.53
CA SER A 50 -3.23 -12.49 8.99
C SER A 50 -1.79 -12.48 9.49
N GLN A 51 -0.95 -13.39 8.99
CA GLN A 51 0.49 -13.40 9.27
C GLN A 51 1.14 -12.09 8.83
N MET A 52 0.74 -11.54 7.69
CA MET A 52 1.29 -10.28 7.21
C MET A 52 0.92 -9.11 8.11
N GLY A 53 -0.30 -9.09 8.66
CA GLY A 53 -0.68 -8.11 9.67
C GLY A 53 0.17 -8.20 10.95
N LYS A 54 0.51 -9.41 11.39
CA LYS A 54 1.39 -9.63 12.57
C LYS A 54 2.82 -9.15 12.32
N VAL A 55 3.41 -9.51 11.18
CA VAL A 55 4.75 -9.06 10.79
C VAL A 55 4.78 -7.53 10.62
N HIS A 56 3.76 -6.95 10.00
CA HIS A 56 3.66 -5.50 9.84
C HIS A 56 3.55 -4.78 11.19
N LYS A 57 2.74 -5.28 12.12
CA LYS A 57 2.63 -4.74 13.48
C LYS A 57 3.98 -4.81 14.21
N SER A 58 4.62 -5.97 14.19
CA SER A 58 5.96 -6.17 14.77
C SER A 58 7.00 -5.21 14.17
N TYR A 59 6.99 -5.00 12.85
CA TYR A 59 7.88 -4.03 12.19
C TYR A 59 7.63 -2.59 12.65
N VAL A 60 6.36 -2.19 12.80
CA VAL A 60 6.00 -0.84 13.30
C VAL A 60 6.44 -0.68 14.76
N ASP A 61 6.25 -1.70 15.59
CA ASP A 61 6.56 -1.67 17.03
C ASP A 61 8.09 -1.72 17.30
N HIS A 62 8.87 -2.44 16.50
CA HIS A 62 10.33 -2.60 16.68
C HIS A 62 11.19 -1.63 15.89
N LYS A 63 10.60 -0.70 15.13
CA LYS A 63 11.33 0.29 14.34
C LYS A 63 12.24 1.20 15.19
N SER A 64 12.11 1.19 16.51
CA SER A 64 12.88 2.00 17.44
C SER A 64 14.16 1.36 18.01
N THR A 65 14.40 0.04 17.88
CA THR A 65 15.35 -0.63 18.81
C THR A 65 16.45 -1.52 18.23
N SER A 66 16.48 -1.93 16.95
CA SER A 66 17.64 -2.70 16.44
C SER A 66 17.70 -2.80 14.91
N LYS A 67 18.84 -2.40 14.31
CA LYS A 67 19.15 -2.55 12.88
C LYS A 67 19.17 -4.02 12.41
N LYS A 68 19.57 -4.96 13.26
CA LYS A 68 19.71 -6.39 12.92
C LYS A 68 18.36 -7.11 12.75
N ASN A 69 17.30 -6.63 13.40
CA ASN A 69 15.95 -7.17 13.27
C ASN A 69 15.20 -6.65 12.03
N VAL A 70 15.74 -5.62 11.37
CA VAL A 70 15.14 -5.04 10.17
C VAL A 70 15.32 -5.98 8.97
N ASP A 71 16.51 -6.54 8.78
CA ASP A 71 16.83 -7.37 7.61
C ASP A 71 16.11 -8.73 7.61
N PHE A 72 15.99 -9.39 8.77
CA PHE A 72 15.27 -10.66 8.89
C PHE A 72 13.76 -10.48 8.65
N ASN A 73 13.19 -9.40 9.19
CA ASN A 73 11.79 -9.06 8.96
C ASN A 73 11.55 -8.66 7.50
N GLU A 74 12.50 -8.02 6.82
CA GLU A 74 12.37 -7.66 5.41
C GLU A 74 12.32 -8.88 4.50
N LEU A 75 13.21 -9.86 4.69
CA LEU A 75 13.21 -11.12 3.92
C LEU A 75 11.96 -11.97 4.18
N ALA A 76 11.53 -12.08 5.44
CA ALA A 76 10.29 -12.76 5.81
C ALA A 76 9.06 -12.05 5.23
N THR A 77 9.07 -10.71 5.22
CA THR A 77 8.00 -9.92 4.61
C THR A 77 7.96 -10.20 3.10
N GLU A 78 9.08 -10.10 2.37
CA GLU A 78 9.14 -10.32 0.92
C GLU A 78 8.62 -11.69 0.50
N THR A 79 9.01 -12.74 1.23
CA THR A 79 8.51 -14.10 0.99
C THR A 79 7.00 -14.15 1.16
N LEU A 80 6.48 -13.61 2.27
CA LEU A 80 5.05 -13.52 2.55
C LEU A 80 4.29 -12.69 1.49
N LYS A 81 4.89 -11.62 0.95
CA LYS A 81 4.30 -10.86 -0.18
C LYS A 81 4.11 -11.75 -1.39
N ARG A 82 5.08 -12.60 -1.70
CA ARG A 82 4.99 -13.52 -2.84
C ARG A 82 3.87 -14.53 -2.64
N HIS A 83 3.72 -15.10 -1.44
CA HIS A 83 2.61 -16.01 -1.10
C HIS A 83 1.26 -15.34 -1.35
N ILE A 84 1.06 -14.15 -0.76
CA ILE A 84 -0.21 -13.43 -0.88
C ILE A 84 -0.49 -13.03 -2.33
N LYS A 85 0.50 -12.52 -3.06
CA LYS A 85 0.33 -12.15 -4.48
C LYS A 85 -0.04 -13.35 -5.35
N ALA A 86 0.61 -14.49 -5.12
CA ALA A 86 0.34 -15.71 -5.88
C ALA A 86 -1.12 -16.19 -5.65
N HIS A 87 -1.57 -16.21 -4.39
CA HIS A 87 -2.93 -16.58 -4.03
C HIS A 87 -3.98 -15.58 -4.53
N LEU A 88 -3.71 -14.27 -4.43
CA LEU A 88 -4.59 -13.24 -4.98
C LEU A 88 -4.71 -13.33 -6.50
N SER A 89 -3.62 -13.65 -7.20
CA SER A 89 -3.65 -13.91 -8.64
C SER A 89 -4.54 -15.10 -8.96
N LEU A 90 -4.47 -16.16 -8.15
CA LEU A 90 -5.27 -17.36 -8.32
C LEU A 90 -6.77 -17.09 -8.11
N LEU A 91 -7.11 -16.38 -7.03
CA LEU A 91 -8.46 -15.93 -6.74
C LEU A 91 -9.01 -15.02 -7.84
N SER A 92 -8.18 -14.14 -8.41
CA SER A 92 -8.61 -13.29 -9.52
C SER A 92 -8.93 -14.09 -10.79
N PHE A 93 -8.16 -15.14 -11.06
CA PHE A 93 -8.33 -16.02 -12.21
C PHE A 93 -9.60 -16.87 -12.05
N ARG A 94 -9.75 -17.57 -10.93
CA ARG A 94 -10.94 -18.38 -10.63
C ARG A 94 -12.20 -17.55 -10.38
N GLY A 95 -12.04 -16.32 -9.89
CA GLY A 95 -13.12 -15.35 -9.74
C GLY A 95 -13.75 -14.90 -11.07
N ALA A 96 -13.13 -15.22 -12.21
CA ALA A 96 -13.77 -15.02 -13.52
C ALA A 96 -15.01 -15.91 -13.68
N SER A 97 -15.00 -17.11 -13.10
CA SER A 97 -16.09 -18.10 -13.18
C SER A 97 -16.88 -18.25 -11.89
N ASN A 98 -16.35 -17.81 -10.73
CA ASN A 98 -17.03 -17.88 -9.43
C ASN A 98 -17.19 -16.49 -8.78
N PRO A 99 -18.42 -15.95 -8.62
CA PRO A 99 -18.65 -14.63 -8.06
C PRO A 99 -18.25 -14.50 -6.58
N GLU A 100 -18.28 -15.58 -5.81
CA GLU A 100 -17.87 -15.57 -4.40
C GLU A 100 -16.36 -15.37 -4.27
N LEU A 101 -15.59 -16.09 -5.09
CA LEU A 101 -14.13 -15.90 -5.17
C LEU A 101 -13.75 -14.52 -5.67
N LYS A 102 -14.56 -13.94 -6.57
CA LYS A 102 -14.37 -12.56 -7.03
C LYS A 102 -14.56 -11.56 -5.90
N ALA A 103 -15.60 -11.73 -5.09
CA ALA A 103 -15.82 -10.89 -3.91
C ALA A 103 -14.69 -11.05 -2.90
N ALA A 104 -14.24 -12.28 -2.64
CA ALA A 104 -13.12 -12.58 -1.77
C ALA A 104 -11.81 -11.96 -2.28
N TYR A 105 -11.52 -12.06 -3.58
CA TYR A 105 -10.38 -11.38 -4.21
C TYR A 105 -10.39 -9.88 -3.92
N PHE A 106 -11.50 -9.20 -4.12
CA PHE A 106 -11.58 -7.76 -3.85
C PHE A 106 -11.38 -7.44 -2.36
N LYS A 107 -11.99 -8.22 -1.46
CA LYS A 107 -11.82 -8.09 -0.01
C LYS A 107 -10.35 -8.22 0.38
N TYR A 108 -9.71 -9.32 -0.02
CA TYR A 108 -8.33 -9.66 0.33
C TYR A 108 -7.31 -8.74 -0.35
N ARG A 109 -7.54 -8.31 -1.60
CA ARG A 109 -6.72 -7.30 -2.29
C ARG A 109 -6.74 -5.97 -1.55
N ASN A 110 -7.91 -5.54 -1.09
CA ASN A 110 -8.04 -4.30 -0.33
C ASN A 110 -7.33 -4.39 1.02
N GLN A 111 -7.46 -5.54 1.71
CA GLN A 111 -6.73 -5.79 2.96
C GLN A 111 -5.21 -5.79 2.74
N TYR A 112 -4.73 -6.48 1.69
CA TYR A 112 -3.32 -6.46 1.30
C TYR A 112 -2.83 -5.03 1.05
N ARG A 113 -3.57 -4.23 0.26
CA ARG A 113 -3.22 -2.84 -0.06
C ARG A 113 -3.12 -1.97 1.19
N ARG A 114 -3.95 -2.16 2.21
CA ARG A 114 -3.91 -1.39 3.47
C ARG A 114 -2.56 -1.52 4.19
N PHE A 115 -1.89 -2.68 4.12
CA PHE A 115 -0.56 -2.85 4.71
C PHE A 115 0.53 -2.01 4.04
N TYR A 116 0.33 -1.54 2.80
CA TYR A 116 1.33 -0.77 2.05
C TYR A 116 0.95 0.70 1.88
N ASN A 117 -0.34 1.00 1.73
CA ASN A 117 -0.79 2.34 1.33
C ASN A 117 -0.88 3.37 2.46
N ARG A 118 -0.55 3.03 3.72
CA ARG A 118 -0.44 4.05 4.78
C ARG A 118 0.62 5.12 4.48
N ARG A 119 1.61 4.82 3.63
CA ARG A 119 2.64 5.79 3.21
C ARG A 119 2.14 6.82 2.19
N THR A 120 1.12 6.51 1.39
CA THR A 120 0.64 7.36 0.28
C THR A 120 -0.42 8.35 0.73
N THR A 121 -1.34 7.96 1.62
CA THR A 121 -2.34 8.88 2.17
C THR A 121 -1.72 9.99 2.99
N PHE A 122 -0.66 9.69 3.76
CA PHE A 122 0.05 10.72 4.53
C PHE A 122 0.72 11.76 3.63
N LYS A 123 1.34 11.33 2.52
CA LYS A 123 1.97 12.21 1.53
C LYS A 123 0.97 13.11 0.81
N LEU A 124 -0.22 12.58 0.49
CA LEU A 124 -1.27 13.33 -0.20
C LEU A 124 -1.85 14.41 0.72
N LEU A 125 -2.09 14.08 1.99
CA LEU A 125 -2.54 15.03 3.01
C LEU A 125 -1.53 16.15 3.24
N THR A 126 -0.23 15.85 3.32
CA THR A 126 0.80 16.89 3.45
C THR A 126 0.88 17.79 2.22
N PHE A 127 0.75 17.24 1.01
CA PHE A 127 0.73 18.04 -0.22
C PHE A 127 -0.47 19.00 -0.28
N VAL A 128 -1.67 18.53 0.05
CA VAL A 128 -2.88 19.35 0.06
C VAL A 128 -2.78 20.46 1.12
N PHE A 129 -2.28 20.13 2.31
CA PHE A 129 -2.11 21.12 3.38
C PHE A 129 -1.09 22.20 3.01
N PHE A 130 0.04 21.82 2.41
CA PHE A 130 1.05 22.77 1.95
C PHE A 130 0.52 23.66 0.81
N GLY A 131 -0.23 23.09 -0.13
CA GLY A 131 -0.89 23.86 -1.21
C GLY A 131 -1.89 24.89 -0.68
N LEU A 132 -2.69 24.53 0.34
CA LEU A 132 -3.61 25.45 0.99
C LEU A 132 -2.88 26.61 1.68
N ILE A 133 -1.78 26.34 2.40
CA ILE A 133 -0.99 27.39 3.05
C ILE A 133 -0.42 28.36 2.01
N VAL A 134 0.16 27.85 0.93
CA VAL A 134 0.71 28.69 -0.16
C VAL A 134 -0.39 29.54 -0.80
N PHE A 135 -1.57 28.96 -1.07
CA PHE A 135 -2.70 29.69 -1.64
C PHE A 135 -3.18 30.82 -0.71
N ILE A 136 -3.29 30.54 0.59
CA ILE A 136 -3.69 31.55 1.59
C ILE A 136 -2.67 32.69 1.65
N LEU A 137 -1.37 32.37 1.70
CA LEU A 137 -0.31 33.39 1.74
C LEU A 137 -0.29 34.25 0.47
N PHE A 138 -0.51 33.63 -0.69
CA PHE A 138 -0.60 34.33 -1.97
C PHE A 138 -1.82 35.26 -2.02
N TYR A 139 -2.98 34.78 -1.61
CA TYR A 139 -4.21 35.58 -1.55
C TYR A 139 -4.09 36.76 -0.57
N CYS A 140 -3.49 36.53 0.60
CA CYS A 140 -3.20 37.59 1.57
C CYS A 140 -2.25 38.65 1.00
N SER A 141 -1.25 38.25 0.20
CA SER A 141 -0.32 39.19 -0.43
C SER A 141 -1.01 40.07 -1.47
N ILE A 142 -1.83 39.49 -2.35
CA ILE A 142 -2.62 40.25 -3.34
C ILE A 142 -3.57 41.23 -2.64
N ARG A 143 -4.28 40.77 -1.61
CA ARG A 143 -5.23 41.61 -0.87
C ARG A 143 -4.53 42.79 -0.18
N LYS A 144 -3.33 42.57 0.37
CA LYS A 144 -2.53 43.62 0.99
C LYS A 144 -2.10 44.67 -0.04
N GLU A 145 -1.68 44.25 -1.23
CA GLU A 145 -1.28 45.15 -2.31
C GLU A 145 -2.46 45.96 -2.87
N HIS A 146 -3.64 45.34 -2.97
CA HIS A 146 -4.86 46.03 -3.38
C HIS A 146 -5.29 47.10 -2.36
N ASN A 147 -5.25 46.78 -1.06
CA ASN A 147 -5.58 47.75 -0.02
C ASN A 147 -4.62 48.95 0.01
N LEU A 148 -3.32 48.71 -0.20
CA LEU A 148 -2.32 49.78 -0.30
C LEU A 148 -2.60 50.73 -1.49
N LYS A 149 -2.94 50.19 -2.66
CA LYS A 149 -3.29 51.00 -3.84
C LYS A 149 -4.54 51.85 -3.61
N VAL A 150 -5.54 51.31 -2.91
CA VAL A 150 -6.78 52.02 -2.58
C VAL A 150 -6.54 53.15 -1.55
N GLU A 151 -5.67 52.95 -0.56
CA GLU A 151 -5.29 54.03 0.38
C GLU A 151 -4.48 55.13 -0.31
N GLU A 152 -3.60 54.76 -1.25
CA GLU A 152 -2.78 55.71 -2.00
C GLU A 152 -3.63 56.61 -2.90
N SER A 153 -4.62 56.05 -3.61
CA SER A 153 -5.57 56.82 -4.42
C SER A 153 -6.42 57.77 -3.56
N ARG A 154 -6.90 57.29 -2.40
CA ARG A 154 -7.71 58.11 -1.49
C ARG A 154 -6.92 59.29 -0.89
N SER A 155 -5.62 59.10 -0.68
CA SER A 155 -4.72 60.13 -0.17
C SER A 155 -4.37 61.19 -1.22
N GLN A 156 -4.44 60.85 -2.51
CA GLN A 156 -4.24 61.80 -3.62
C GLN A 156 -5.48 62.69 -3.83
N ASP A 157 -6.67 62.12 -3.73
CA ASP A 157 -7.93 62.88 -3.83
C ASP A 157 -8.04 63.96 -2.74
N ILE A 158 -7.67 63.61 -1.49
CA ILE A 158 -7.69 64.56 -0.35
C ILE A 158 -6.71 65.72 -0.56
N LYS A 159 -5.58 65.50 -1.24
CA LYS A 159 -4.61 66.58 -1.51
C LYS A 159 -5.10 67.54 -2.60
N GLN A 160 -5.79 67.04 -3.63
CA GLN A 160 -6.35 67.87 -4.70
C GLN A 160 -7.48 68.78 -4.22
N GLU A 161 -8.29 68.33 -3.26
CA GLU A 161 -9.40 69.10 -2.70
C GLU A 161 -8.92 70.23 -1.76
N SER A 162 -7.69 70.14 -1.22
CA SER A 162 -7.10 71.18 -0.36
C SER A 162 -6.40 72.33 -1.12
N THR A 163 -6.30 72.23 -2.44
CA THR A 163 -5.61 73.20 -3.32
C THR A 163 -6.53 74.05 -4.19
N ASN A 164 -7.85 73.86 -4.09
CA ASN A 164 -8.87 74.73 -4.68
C ASN A 164 -9.58 75.55 -3.59
#